data_AF-A0A514BR10-F1
#
_entry.id   AF-A0A514BR10-F1
#
_cell.length_a   1.000
_cell.length_b   1.000
_cell.length_c   1.000
_cell.angle_alpha   90.00
_cell.angle_beta   90.00
_cell.angle_gamma   90.00
#
_symmetry.space_group_name_H-M   'P 1'
#
loop_
_entity.id
_entity.type
_entity.pdbx_description
1 polymer ?
#
loop_
_entity_poly.entity_id
_entity_poly.type
_entity_poly.pdbx_seq_one_letter_code
_entity_poly.pdbx_strand_id
1 'polypeptide(L)' 'MNILLLLIPLSLVLLAAAIAMFVWAVRRGQFDDLDAPALDILRDEPGPLPPGGGKEPPEDAD' A
#
# COMPACT_ATOMS: atom_id res chain seq x y z
N MET A 1 36.01 -21.30 12.29
CA MET A 1 36.02 -19.96 12.90
C MET A 1 36.19 -18.80 11.90
N ASN A 2 36.25 -19.03 10.57
CA ASN A 2 36.48 -17.95 9.60
C ASN A 2 35.17 -17.30 9.08
N ILE A 3 34.05 -18.01 9.16
CA ILE A 3 32.75 -17.56 8.63
C ILE A 3 32.22 -16.31 9.35
N LEU A 4 32.56 -16.14 10.63
CA LEU A 4 32.17 -14.96 11.41
C LEU A 4 32.76 -13.67 10.81
N LEU A 5 33.97 -13.73 10.25
CA LEU A 5 34.59 -12.58 9.60
C LEU A 5 33.86 -12.15 8.32
N LEU A 6 33.08 -13.05 7.71
CA LEU A 6 32.24 -12.74 6.55
C LEU A 6 30.81 -12.36 6.97
N LEU A 7 30.25 -13.03 7.98
CA LEU A 7 28.89 -12.79 8.46
C LEU A 7 28.73 -11.43 9.16
N ILE A 8 29.74 -10.98 9.91
CA ILE A 8 29.70 -9.67 10.59
C ILE A 8 29.57 -8.50 9.60
N PRO A 9 30.44 -8.35 8.57
CA PRO A 9 30.29 -7.26 7.62
C PRO A 9 29.02 -7.42 6.77
N LEU A 10 28.65 -8.66 6.41
CA LEU A 10 27.41 -8.91 5.67
C LEU A 10 26.17 -8.47 6.45
N SER A 11 26.10 -8.76 7.75
CA SER A 11 24.98 -8.35 8.59
C SER A 11 24.92 -6.83 8.77
N LEU A 12 26.07 -6.16 8.89
CA LEU A 12 26.14 -4.69 8.93
C LEU A 12 25.62 -4.06 7.62
N VAL A 13 25.97 -4.62 6.47
CA VAL A 13 25.46 -4.16 5.17
C VAL A 13 23.95 -4.36 5.07
N LEU A 14 23.44 -5.52 5.47
CA LEU A 14 22.00 -5.80 5.47
C LEU A 14 21.25 -4.89 6.43
N LEU A 15 21.79 -4.62 7.62
CA LEU A 15 21.22 -3.69 8.59
C LEU A 15 21.17 -2.26 8.02
N ALA A 16 22.26 -1.79 7.41
CA ALA A 16 22.30 -0.48 6.77
C ALA A 16 21.28 -0.38 5.62
N ALA A 17 21.16 -1.42 4.79
CA ALA A 17 20.18 -1.49 3.73
C ALA A 17 18.74 -1.45 4.28
N ALA A 18 18.44 -2.19 5.36
CA ALA A 18 17.14 -2.18 6.01
C ALA A 18 16.79 -0.78 6.54
N ILE A 19 17.73 -0.09 7.21
CA ILE A 19 17.53 1.27 7.70
C ILE A 19 17.31 2.24 6.52
N ALA A 20 18.09 2.14 5.46
CA ALA A 20 17.95 2.99 4.27
C ALA A 20 16.58 2.82 3.61
N MET A 21 16.13 1.56 3.44
CA MET A 21 14.81 1.24 2.90
C MET A 21 13.69 1.77 3.79
N PHE A 22 13.82 1.62 5.11
CA PHE A 22 12.86 2.14 6.07
C PHE A 22 12.74 3.66 5.99
N VAL A 23 13.87 4.39 6.01
CA VAL A 23 13.87 5.86 5.89
C VAL A 23 13.29 6.29 4.55
N TRP A 24 13.60 5.58 3.47
CA TRP A 24 13.01 5.85 2.14
C TRP A 24 11.49 5.67 2.16
N ALA A 25 10.98 4.58 2.73
CA ALA A 25 9.55 4.29 2.83
C ALA A 25 8.80 5.37 3.64
N VAL A 26 9.36 5.78 4.78
CA VAL A 26 8.82 6.87 5.61
C VAL A 26 8.76 8.18 4.82
N ARG A 27 9.84 8.53 4.10
CA ARG A 27 9.88 9.76 3.27
C ARG A 27 8.95 9.71 2.07
N ARG A 28 8.55 8.52 1.62
CA ARG A 28 7.60 8.31 0.51
C ARG A 28 6.15 8.33 0.97
N GLY A 29 5.88 8.49 2.27
CA GLY A 29 4.52 8.52 2.81
C GLY A 29 3.82 7.16 2.76
N GLN A 30 4.56 6.05 2.69
CA GLN A 30 3.94 4.70 2.64
C GLN A 30 3.10 4.40 3.89
N PHE A 31 3.40 5.05 5.01
CA PHE A 31 2.67 4.88 6.27
C PHE A 31 1.50 5.87 6.44
N ASP A 32 1.31 6.81 5.51
CA ASP A 32 0.25 7.81 5.59
C ASP A 32 -1.13 7.24 5.21
N ASP A 33 -1.16 6.08 4.54
CA ASP A 33 -2.38 5.41 4.04
C ASP A 33 -2.70 4.09 4.77
N LEU A 34 -2.37 4.01 6.07
CA LEU A 34 -2.71 2.85 6.89
C LEU A 34 -4.16 2.85 7.39
N ASP A 35 -4.81 4.01 7.36
CA ASP A 35 -6.16 4.22 7.91
C ASP A 35 -7.29 4.07 6.87
N ALA A 36 -6.99 4.14 5.57
CA ALA A 36 -8.03 4.22 4.54
C ALA A 36 -8.79 2.91 4.24
N PRO A 37 -8.18 1.70 4.19
CA PRO A 37 -8.91 0.52 3.72
C PRO A 37 -9.93 -0.02 4.71
N ALA A 38 -9.63 0.08 6.02
CA ALA A 38 -10.47 -0.50 7.07
C ALA A 38 -11.73 0.32 7.37
N LEU A 39 -11.71 1.63 7.08
CA LEU A 39 -12.87 2.51 7.23
C LEU A 39 -13.75 2.51 5.97
N ASP A 40 -13.21 2.13 4.82
CA ASP A 40 -13.95 2.06 3.55
C ASP A 40 -15.06 0.99 3.59
N ILE A 41 -14.82 -0.15 4.24
CA ILE A 41 -15.82 -1.23 4.35
C ILE A 41 -17.02 -0.88 5.25
N LEU A 42 -16.87 0.12 6.12
CA LEU A 42 -17.92 0.60 7.04
C LEU A 42 -18.55 1.92 6.55
N ARG A 43 -18.02 2.53 5.49
CA ARG A 43 -18.63 3.69 4.85
C ARG A 43 -19.70 3.18 3.87
N ASP A 44 -20.97 3.46 4.18
CA ASP A 44 -22.10 3.30 3.26
C ASP A 44 -22.07 4.32 2.10
N GLU A 45 -20.88 4.83 1.73
CA GLU A 45 -20.74 5.69 0.57
C GLU A 45 -20.92 4.81 -0.69
N PRO A 46 -21.86 5.13 -1.59
CA PRO A 46 -21.92 4.46 -2.87
C PRO A 46 -20.62 4.77 -3.62
N GLY A 47 -19.69 3.82 -3.61
CA GLY A 47 -18.43 3.90 -4.34
C GLY A 47 -18.71 4.29 -5.80
N PRO A 48 -17.79 5.03 -6.46
CA PRO A 48 -17.98 5.42 -7.85
C PRO A 48 -18.35 4.20 -8.69
N LEU A 49 -19.51 4.28 -9.35
CA LEU A 49 -19.97 3.22 -10.24
C LEU A 49 -18.81 2.83 -11.17
N PRO A 50 -18.52 1.52 -11.32
CA PRO A 50 -17.53 1.07 -12.29
C PRO A 50 -17.81 1.71 -13.65
N PRO A 51 -16.78 2.18 -14.39
CA PRO A 51 -16.96 2.72 -15.72
C PRO A 51 -17.45 1.57 -16.63
N GLY A 52 -18.76 1.47 -16.77
CA GLY A 52 -19.43 0.29 -17.32
C GLY A 52 -20.90 0.17 -16.89
N GLY A 53 -21.34 0.93 -15.88
CA GLY A 53 -22.76 1.15 -15.58
C GLY A 53 -23.41 2.07 -16.60
N GLY A 54 -23.54 1.60 -17.85
CA GLY A 54 -24.44 2.18 -18.84
C GLY A 54 -25.83 2.20 -18.24
N LYS A 55 -26.27 3.39 -17.83
CA LYS A 55 -27.67 3.65 -17.55
C LYS A 55 -28.41 3.49 -18.87
N GLU A 56 -29.08 2.37 -19.07
CA GLU A 56 -30.20 2.33 -20.00
C GLU A 56 -31.30 3.18 -19.34
N PRO A 57 -31.69 4.32 -19.92
CA PRO A 57 -32.82 5.10 -19.41
C PRO A 57 -34.08 4.22 -19.45
N PRO A 58 -35.06 4.44 -18.58
CA PRO A 58 -36.34 3.76 -18.73
C PRO A 58 -36.95 4.20 -20.06
N GLU A 59 -36.89 3.31 -21.05
CA GLU A 59 -37.79 3.35 -22.19
C GLU A 59 -39.19 3.10 -21.64
N ASP A 60 -40.13 3.90 -22.13
CA ASP A 60 -41.57 3.69 -22.02
C ASP A 60 -42.24 4.32 -20.80
N ALA A 61 -42.42 5.64 -20.91
CA ALA A 61 -43.73 6.19 -20.64
C ALA A 61 -44.66 5.83 -21.82
N ASP A 62 -45.62 4.94 -21.59
CA ASP A 62 -46.97 4.91 -22.18
C ASP A 62 -47.87 3.90 -21.42
#